data_AF-A0AAU5LFU1-F1
#
_entry.id   AF-A0AAU5LFU1-F1
#
_cell.length_a   1.000
_cell.length_b   1.000
_cell.length_c   1.000
_cell.angle_alpha   90.00
_cell.angle_beta   90.00
_cell.angle_gamma   90.00
#
_symmetry.space_group_name_H-M   'P 1'
#
loop_
_entity.id
_entity.type
_entity.pdbx_description
1 polymer ?
#
loop_
_entity_poly.entity_id
_entity_poly.type
_entity_poly.pdbx_seq_one_letter_code
_entity_poly.pdbx_strand_id
1 'polypeptide(L)'
;MPGIDMYWLKDKTVPFATFLGLIQAYYHPEVRNDEFDLLVGRAQANRPDDLQMATFKQEFVRLLRGDREGLHPEAIDAATEYDDWDNDDEFLLWLWQQLYPTEPVPERDE
;
A
#
# COMPACT_ATOMS: atom_id res chain seq x y z
N MET A 1 -1.72 20.40 -4.04
CA MET A 1 -1.21 20.29 -5.43
C MET A 1 -2.35 19.85 -6.35
N PRO A 2 -2.32 20.06 -7.68
CA PRO A 2 -3.31 19.40 -8.55
C PRO A 2 -2.98 17.90 -8.51
N GLY A 3 -3.59 17.21 -7.54
CA GLY A 3 -3.35 15.80 -7.29
C GLY A 3 -3.62 15.02 -8.56
N ILE A 4 -2.75 14.06 -8.86
CA ILE A 4 -3.07 12.92 -9.71
C ILE A 4 -4.51 12.52 -9.44
N ASP A 5 -5.26 12.33 -10.52
CA ASP A 5 -6.72 12.31 -10.54
C ASP A 5 -7.25 10.96 -10.01
N MET A 6 -6.81 10.57 -8.80
CA MET A 6 -6.96 9.30 -8.07
C MET A 6 -7.40 8.16 -8.99
N TYR A 7 -6.58 7.89 -10.02
CA TYR A 7 -6.99 7.07 -11.15
C TYR A 7 -7.33 5.63 -10.70
N TRP A 8 -6.68 5.16 -9.64
CA TRP A 8 -6.93 3.88 -8.97
C TRP A 8 -8.33 3.79 -8.32
N LEU A 9 -8.96 4.91 -7.96
CA LEU A 9 -10.34 4.93 -7.48
C LEU A 9 -11.35 4.83 -8.63
N LYS A 10 -10.99 5.33 -9.82
CA LYS A 10 -11.84 5.32 -11.01
C LYS A 10 -11.74 3.99 -11.76
N ASP A 11 -10.56 3.40 -11.80
CA ASP A 11 -10.28 2.16 -12.51
C ASP A 11 -9.47 1.21 -11.61
N LYS A 12 -10.09 0.09 -11.22
CA LYS A 12 -9.45 -0.96 -10.41
C LYS A 12 -8.62 -1.95 -11.23
N THR A 13 -8.60 -1.81 -12.56
CA THR A 13 -7.84 -2.67 -13.48
C THR A 13 -6.42 -2.17 -13.72
N VAL A 14 -6.12 -0.95 -13.28
CA VAL A 14 -4.77 -0.38 -13.38
C VAL A 14 -3.83 -1.03 -12.36
N PRO A 15 -2.52 -1.08 -12.64
CA PRO A 15 -1.53 -1.64 -11.72
C PRO A 15 -1.58 -0.97 -10.34
N PHE A 16 -1.41 -1.77 -9.29
CA PHE A 16 -1.32 -1.32 -7.89
C PHE A 16 -2.57 -0.62 -7.34
N ALA A 17 -3.70 -0.69 -8.05
CA ALA A 17 -4.93 -0.03 -7.62
C ALA A 17 -5.48 -0.57 -6.30
N THR A 18 -5.25 -1.86 -6.01
CA THR A 18 -5.72 -2.46 -4.76
C THR A 18 -4.91 -1.95 -3.57
N PHE A 19 -3.58 -1.87 -3.74
CA PHE A 19 -2.66 -1.27 -2.77
C PHE A 19 -3.02 0.18 -2.49
N LEU A 20 -3.09 1.02 -3.53
CA LEU A 20 -3.38 2.44 -3.39
C LEU A 20 -4.77 2.68 -2.79
N GLY A 21 -5.77 1.92 -3.22
CA GLY A 21 -7.13 2.04 -2.71
C GLY A 21 -7.28 1.63 -1.24
N LEU A 22 -6.58 0.59 -0.79
CA LEU A 22 -6.60 0.19 0.61
C LEU A 22 -5.82 1.15 1.49
N ILE A 23 -4.62 1.57 1.07
CA ILE A 23 -3.83 2.52 1.85
C ILE A 23 -4.55 3.85 1.96
N GLN A 24 -5.14 4.36 0.88
CA GLN A 24 -5.95 5.57 0.97
C GLN A 24 -7.18 5.40 1.89
N ALA A 25 -7.81 4.22 1.90
CA ALA A 25 -8.98 3.98 2.75
C ALA A 25 -8.66 3.83 4.24
N TYR A 26 -7.45 3.36 4.59
CA TYR A 26 -7.10 2.98 5.95
C TYR A 26 -5.97 3.81 6.59
N TYR A 27 -5.14 4.48 5.79
CA TYR A 27 -3.95 5.21 6.25
C TYR A 27 -4.04 6.73 6.03
N HIS A 28 -4.82 7.20 5.04
CA HIS A 28 -4.89 8.62 4.69
C HIS A 28 -5.23 9.51 5.90
N PRO A 29 -4.64 10.71 6.05
CA PRO A 29 -4.78 11.54 7.25
C PRO A 29 -6.22 11.99 7.56
N GLU A 30 -7.09 12.02 6.55
CA GLU A 30 -8.53 12.28 6.72
C GLU A 30 -9.31 11.09 7.32
N VAL A 31 -8.69 9.91 7.39
CA VAL A 31 -9.25 8.70 7.97
C VAL A 31 -8.91 8.66 9.47
N ARG A 32 -9.83 8.12 10.28
CA ARG A 32 -9.59 7.95 11.71
C ARG A 32 -8.44 6.97 11.93
N ASN A 33 -7.52 7.28 12.85
CA ASN A 33 -6.38 6.43 13.20
C ASN A 33 -6.74 4.97 13.50
N ASP A 34 -7.94 4.70 14.03
CA ASP A 34 -8.42 3.34 14.33
C ASP A 34 -8.55 2.44 13.08
N GLU A 35 -8.69 3.02 11.88
CA GLU A 35 -8.80 2.28 10.62
C GLU A 35 -7.46 1.64 10.24
N PHE A 36 -6.33 2.28 10.57
CA PHE A 36 -5.03 1.67 10.32
C PHE A 36 -4.85 0.39 11.15
N ASP A 37 -5.27 0.41 12.41
CA ASP A 37 -5.26 -0.79 13.27
C ASP A 37 -6.16 -1.91 12.70
N LEU A 38 -7.27 -1.56 12.04
CA LEU A 38 -8.11 -2.53 11.33
C LEU A 38 -7.39 -3.15 10.14
N LEU A 39 -6.64 -2.37 9.35
CA LEU A 39 -5.83 -2.89 8.25
C LEU A 39 -4.74 -3.84 8.77
N VAL A 40 -4.05 -3.47 9.84
CA VAL A 40 -3.05 -4.31 10.52
C VAL A 40 -3.68 -5.63 10.97
N GLY A 41 -4.82 -5.57 11.66
CA GLY A 41 -5.54 -6.75 12.10
C GLY A 41 -6.00 -7.65 10.94
N ARG A 42 -6.42 -7.04 9.82
CA ARG A 42 -6.86 -7.76 8.62
C ARG A 42 -5.69 -8.46 7.91
N ALA A 43 -4.53 -7.80 7.82
CA ALA A 43 -3.30 -8.38 7.28
C ALA A 43 -2.79 -9.54 8.14
N GLN A 44 -2.73 -9.35 9.46
CA GLN A 44 -2.25 -10.37 10.39
C GLN A 44 -3.21 -11.56 10.54
N ALA A 45 -4.52 -11.35 10.35
CA ALA A 45 -5.49 -12.44 10.36
C ALA A 45 -5.28 -13.43 9.21
N ASN A 46 -4.55 -13.04 8.15
CA ASN A 46 -4.19 -13.87 7.00
C ASN A 46 -5.34 -14.78 6.50
N ARG A 47 -6.52 -14.18 6.32
CA ARG A 47 -7.72 -14.92 5.94
C ARG A 47 -7.63 -15.34 4.47
N PRO A 48 -7.66 -16.65 4.16
CA PRO A 48 -7.50 -17.13 2.78
C PRO A 48 -8.67 -16.74 1.87
N ASP A 49 -9.85 -16.45 2.43
CA ASP A 49 -11.03 -16.00 1.68
C ASP A 49 -10.97 -14.50 1.32
N ASP A 50 -9.99 -13.77 1.86
CA ASP A 50 -9.82 -12.34 1.61
C ASP A 50 -8.98 -12.10 0.36
N LEU A 51 -9.63 -12.31 -0.79
CA LEU A 51 -9.01 -12.10 -2.11
C LEU A 51 -8.46 -10.68 -2.28
N GLN A 52 -9.06 -9.68 -1.63
CA GLN A 52 -8.59 -8.30 -1.68
C GLN A 52 -7.25 -8.15 -0.96
N MET A 53 -7.10 -8.74 0.23
CA MET A 53 -5.83 -8.75 0.96
C MET A 53 -4.76 -9.59 0.26
N ALA A 54 -5.15 -10.69 -0.41
CA ALA A 54 -4.23 -11.47 -1.22
C ALA A 54 -3.64 -10.62 -2.36
N THR A 55 -4.49 -9.91 -3.12
CA THR A 55 -4.04 -9.00 -4.18
C THR A 55 -3.22 -7.84 -3.61
N PHE A 56 -3.66 -7.23 -2.51
CA PHE A 56 -2.92 -6.19 -1.81
C PHE A 56 -1.50 -6.62 -1.49
N LYS A 57 -1.33 -7.80 -0.88
CA LYS A 57 -0.02 -8.33 -0.51
C LYS A 57 0.83 -8.61 -1.74
N GLN A 58 0.25 -9.15 -2.82
CA GLN A 58 0.98 -9.38 -4.07
C GLN A 58 1.49 -8.07 -4.69
N GLU A 59 0.64 -7.05 -4.76
CA GLU A 59 1.01 -5.71 -5.24
C GLU A 59 2.08 -5.08 -4.35
N PHE A 60 1.94 -5.22 -3.02
CA PHE A 60 2.91 -4.69 -2.06
C PHE A 60 4.29 -5.37 -2.18
N VAL A 61 4.31 -6.69 -2.35
CA VAL A 61 5.56 -7.44 -2.61
C VAL A 61 6.24 -6.96 -3.88
N ARG A 62 5.48 -6.69 -4.95
CA ARG A 62 6.01 -6.13 -6.21
C ARG A 62 6.64 -4.75 -5.97
N LEU A 63 5.97 -3.86 -5.23
CA LEU A 63 6.49 -2.55 -4.87
C LEU A 63 7.80 -2.65 -4.07
N LEU A 64 7.86 -3.54 -3.07
CA LEU A 64 9.06 -3.76 -2.25
C LEU A 64 10.24 -4.30 -3.07
N ARG A 65 9.95 -5.08 -4.11
CA ARG A 65 10.94 -5.55 -5.09
C ARG A 65 11.42 -4.48 -6.06
N GLY A 66 10.79 -3.30 -6.04
CA GLY A 66 11.08 -2.20 -6.96
C GLY A 66 10.30 -2.26 -8.27
N ASP A 67 9.38 -3.21 -8.44
CA ASP A 67 8.47 -3.23 -9.59
C ASP A 67 7.41 -2.13 -9.39
N ARG A 68 7.56 -1.08 -10.20
CA ARG A 68 6.66 0.08 -10.28
C ARG A 68 6.07 0.22 -11.68
N GLU A 69 6.04 -0.85 -12.48
CA GLU A 69 5.59 -0.77 -13.87
C GLU A 69 4.11 -0.34 -13.94
N GLY A 70 3.87 0.83 -14.57
CA GLY A 70 2.54 1.41 -14.69
C GLY A 70 2.02 2.12 -13.43
N LEU A 71 2.85 2.25 -12.38
CA LEU A 71 2.57 3.09 -11.23
C LEU A 71 2.99 4.54 -11.54
N HIS A 72 2.10 5.50 -11.28
CA HIS A 72 2.47 6.91 -11.33
C HIS A 72 3.43 7.24 -10.16
N PRO A 73 4.53 8.00 -10.38
CA PRO A 73 5.53 8.24 -9.34
C PRO A 73 4.99 8.92 -8.08
N GLU A 74 3.97 9.76 -8.21
CA GLU A 74 3.33 10.43 -7.06
C GLU A 74 2.21 9.59 -6.43
N ALA A 75 1.86 8.41 -6.97
CA ALA A 75 0.64 7.69 -6.56
C ALA A 75 0.64 7.27 -5.09
N ILE A 76 1.78 6.83 -4.58
CA ILE A 76 1.90 6.39 -3.18
C ILE A 76 1.79 7.61 -2.26
N ASP A 77 2.55 8.67 -2.54
CA ASP A 77 2.46 9.96 -1.86
C ASP A 77 1.01 10.49 -1.84
N ALA A 78 0.33 10.56 -2.99
CA ALA A 78 -1.05 11.04 -3.05
C ALA A 78 -2.08 10.11 -2.39
N ALA A 79 -1.80 8.81 -2.26
CA ALA A 79 -2.70 7.87 -1.57
C ALA A 79 -2.50 7.88 -0.04
N THR A 80 -1.32 8.26 0.42
CA THR A 80 -0.92 8.19 1.84
C THR A 80 -0.88 9.54 2.52
N GLU A 81 -0.55 10.59 1.77
CA GLU A 81 -0.08 11.89 2.23
C GLU A 81 0.90 11.73 3.41
N TYR A 82 1.85 10.80 3.28
CA TYR A 82 2.85 10.61 4.33
C TYR A 82 3.81 11.81 4.35
N ASP A 83 4.13 12.31 5.55
CA ASP A 83 5.13 13.38 5.75
C ASP A 83 6.33 12.90 6.59
N ASP A 84 6.26 11.69 7.16
CA ASP A 84 7.26 11.17 8.11
C ASP A 84 8.48 10.50 7.45
N TRP A 85 8.44 10.24 6.13
CA TRP A 85 9.51 9.54 5.39
C TRP A 85 10.04 10.37 4.23
N ASP A 86 11.32 10.17 3.91
CA ASP A 86 12.01 10.91 2.84
C ASP A 86 11.68 10.34 1.44
N ASN A 87 11.19 9.10 1.34
CA ASN A 87 10.85 8.44 0.07
C ASN A 87 9.87 7.26 0.23
N ASP A 88 9.26 6.88 -0.90
CA ASP A 88 8.30 5.77 -0.97
C ASP A 88 8.88 4.45 -0.44
N ASP A 89 10.16 4.16 -0.69
CA ASP A 89 10.77 2.89 -0.30
C ASP A 89 10.83 2.74 1.22
N GLU A 90 11.21 3.80 1.93
CA GLU A 90 11.24 3.84 3.39
C GLU A 90 9.85 3.69 3.99
N PHE A 91 8.87 4.39 3.42
CA PHE A 91 7.46 4.25 3.80
C PHE A 91 6.97 2.81 3.61
N LEU A 92 7.23 2.22 2.43
CA LEU A 92 6.82 0.86 2.10
C LEU A 92 7.48 -0.18 3.02
N LEU A 93 8.77 -0.01 3.35
CA LEU A 93 9.48 -0.89 4.27
C LEU A 93 8.90 -0.82 5.69
N TRP A 94 8.63 0.39 6.18
CA TRP A 94 8.00 0.58 7.48
C TRP A 94 6.59 -0.04 7.51
N LEU A 95 5.79 0.22 6.49
CA LEU A 95 4.43 -0.29 6.36
C LEU A 95 4.42 -1.83 6.34
N TRP A 96 5.39 -2.46 5.65
CA TRP A 96 5.52 -3.92 5.63
C TRP A 96 5.75 -4.48 7.03
N GLN A 97 6.60 -3.84 7.82
CA GLN A 97 6.86 -4.26 9.19
C GLN A 97 5.64 -4.11 10.11
N GLN A 98 4.75 -3.14 9.85
CA GLN A 98 3.51 -3.02 10.59
C GLN A 98 2.50 -4.11 10.23
N LEU A 99 2.33 -4.39 8.93
CA LEU A 99 1.32 -5.33 8.44
C LEU A 99 1.75 -6.80 8.57
N TYR A 100 3.03 -7.10 8.34
CA TYR A 100 3.58 -8.46 8.32
C TYR A 100 4.86 -8.57 9.17
N PRO A 101 4.80 -8.32 10.48
CA PRO A 101 5.99 -8.27 11.35
C PRO A 101 6.75 -9.60 11.45
N THR A 102 6.12 -10.72 11.09
CA THR A 102 6.72 -12.06 11.14
C THR A 102 7.24 -12.54 9.79
N GLU A 103 6.98 -11.80 8.71
CA GLU A 103 7.41 -12.17 7.37
C GLU A 103 8.67 -11.43 6.96
N PRO A 104 9.61 -12.11 6.28
CA PRO A 104 10.79 -11.43 5.76
C PRO A 104 10.37 -10.36 4.74
N VAL A 105 11.10 -9.25 4.74
CA VAL A 105 10.95 -8.22 3.70
C VAL A 105 11.31 -8.88 2.35
N PRO A 106 10.46 -8.75 1.32
CA PRO A 106 10.78 -9.25 -0.02
C PRO A 106 12.09 -8.64 -0.52
N GLU A 107 13.03 -9.49 -0.90
CA GLU A 107 14.31 -9.06 -1.49
C GLU A 107 14.06 -8.46 -2.87
N ARG A 108 14.74 -7.34 -3.18
CA ARG A 108 14.73 -6.77 -4.53
C ARG A 108 15.36 -7.76 -5.50
N ASP A 109 14.72 -7.97 -6.65
CA ASP A 109 15.32 -8.73 -7.74
C ASP A 109 16.52 -7.90 -8.27
N GLU A 110 17.75 -8.34 -7.96
CA GLU A 110 19.03 -7.70 -8.38
C GLU A 110 19.30 -7.81 -9.89
#